data_AF-A0A0G0T0W8-F1
#
_entry.id   AF-A0A0G0T0W8-F1
#
_cell.length_a   1.000
_cell.length_b   1.000
_cell.length_c   1.000
_cell.angle_alpha   90.00
_cell.angle_beta   90.00
_cell.angle_gamma   90.00
#
_symmetry.space_group_name_H-M   'P 1'
#
loop_
_entity.id
_entity.type
_entity.pdbx_description
1 polymer ?
#
loop_
_entity_poly.entity_id
_entity_poly.type
_entity_poly.pdbx_seq_one_letter_code
_entity_poly.pdbx_strand_id
1 'polypeptide(L)'
;MTPKIRNIIIFTGIAAIFVLIYIFFIKPSPEEPSLVSSPSGTALPNIDGSPATANIPNDISATVNEDFLALLSSVKNITLDDSIFSDPAFSSLRDSSITLIPDGTEGRPNPFAQFGSDNIIAPVVIP
;
A
#
# COMPACT_ATOMS: atom_id res chain seq x y z
N MET A 1 -49.21 35.20 -16.27
CA MET A 1 -48.52 34.10 -16.99
C MET A 1 -49.45 33.57 -18.06
N THR A 2 -49.04 33.54 -19.32
CA THR A 2 -49.85 32.99 -20.41
C THR A 2 -49.96 31.47 -20.28
N PRO A 3 -51.11 30.85 -20.57
CA PRO A 3 -51.36 29.42 -20.33
C PRO A 3 -50.33 28.50 -21.01
N LYS A 4 -49.78 28.92 -22.16
CA LYS A 4 -48.71 28.21 -22.88
C LYS A 4 -47.41 28.08 -22.06
N ILE A 5 -47.05 29.12 -21.30
CA ILE A 5 -45.82 29.14 -20.50
C ILE A 5 -45.93 28.19 -19.30
N ARG A 6 -47.13 28.08 -18.69
CA ARG A 6 -47.39 27.18 -17.56
C ARG A 6 -47.26 25.72 -17.98
N ASN A 7 -47.79 25.36 -19.16
CA ASN A 7 -47.70 24.00 -19.67
C ASN A 7 -46.26 23.61 -20.04
N ILE A 8 -45.46 24.54 -20.59
CA ILE A 8 -44.03 24.32 -20.84
C ILE A 8 -43.30 23.98 -19.53
N ILE A 9 -43.51 24.76 -18.46
CA ILE A 9 -42.81 24.57 -17.18
C ILE A 9 -43.16 23.22 -16.56
N ILE A 10 -44.43 22.81 -16.63
CA ILE A 10 -44.89 21.50 -16.13
C ILE A 10 -44.21 20.36 -16.91
N PHE A 11 -44.14 20.46 -18.24
CA PHE A 11 -43.50 19.45 -19.07
C PHE A 11 -41.99 19.34 -18.77
N THR A 12 -41.31 20.48 -18.61
CA THR A 12 -39.89 20.51 -18.24
C THR A 12 -39.64 19.90 -16.87
N GLY A 13 -40.51 20.17 -15.88
CA GLY A 13 -40.41 19.58 -14.55
C GLY A 13 -40.55 18.06 -14.57
N ILE A 14 -41.53 17.54 -15.32
CA ILE A 14 -41.73 16.09 -15.47
C ILE A 14 -40.52 15.45 -16.16
N ALA A 15 -40.00 16.06 -17.23
CA ALA A 15 -38.81 15.57 -17.92
C ALA A 15 -37.57 15.51 -16.99
N ALA A 16 -37.36 16.54 -16.17
CA ALA A 16 -36.27 16.57 -15.21
C ALA A 16 -36.39 15.45 -14.15
N ILE A 17 -37.60 15.18 -13.67
CA ILE A 17 -37.86 14.09 -12.72
C ILE A 17 -37.54 12.73 -13.34
N PHE A 18 -37.94 12.48 -14.59
CA PHE A 18 -37.61 11.24 -15.28
C PHE A 18 -36.10 11.06 -15.48
N VAL A 19 -35.36 12.12 -15.79
CA VAL A 19 -33.89 12.08 -15.91
C VAL A 19 -33.25 11.74 -14.56
N LEU A 20 -33.73 12.32 -13.46
CA LEU A 20 -33.23 11.99 -12.12
C LEU A 20 -33.51 10.54 -11.76
N ILE A 21 -34.71 10.03 -12.02
CA ILE A 21 -35.03 8.62 -11.78
C ILE A 21 -34.10 7.70 -12.59
N TYR A 22 -33.86 8.01 -13.87
CA TYR A 22 -32.94 7.23 -14.70
C TYR A 22 -31.51 7.21 -14.13
N ILE A 23 -30.98 8.37 -13.74
CA ILE A 23 -29.62 8.49 -13.20
C ILE A 23 -29.49 7.78 -11.84
N PHE A 24 -30.49 7.89 -10.96
CA PHE A 24 -30.42 7.32 -9.61
C PHE A 24 -30.79 5.83 -9.54
N PHE A 25 -31.70 5.34 -10.38
CA PHE A 25 -32.24 3.97 -10.26
C PHE A 25 -31.84 3.02 -11.39
N ILE A 26 -31.61 3.51 -12.61
CA ILE A 26 -31.45 2.64 -13.79
C ILE A 26 -30.03 2.70 -14.36
N LYS A 27 -29.27 3.77 -14.13
CA LYS A 27 -27.92 3.89 -14.67
C LYS A 27 -26.99 2.86 -14.00
N PRO A 28 -26.52 1.82 -14.71
CA PRO A 28 -25.59 0.85 -14.15
C PRO A 28 -24.27 1.56 -13.79
N SER A 29 -23.65 1.13 -12.70
CA SER A 29 -22.34 1.66 -12.28
C SER A 29 -21.31 1.36 -13.38
N PRO A 30 -20.37 2.28 -13.67
CA PRO A 30 -19.28 2.01 -14.61
C PRO A 30 -18.55 0.73 -14.19
N GLU A 31 -18.31 -0.17 -15.15
CA GLU A 31 -17.57 -1.41 -14.90
C GLU A 31 -16.15 -1.06 -14.44
N GLU A 32 -15.84 -1.42 -13.19
CA GLU A 32 -14.48 -1.36 -12.66
C GLU A 32 -13.61 -2.39 -13.39
N PRO A 33 -12.35 -2.05 -13.74
CA PRO A 33 -11.47 -2.96 -14.47
C PRO A 33 -11.22 -4.23 -13.65
N SER A 34 -11.61 -5.38 -14.20
CA SER A 34 -11.29 -6.68 -13.63
C SER A 34 -9.80 -6.98 -13.80
N LEU A 35 -9.16 -7.43 -12.73
CA LEU A 35 -7.75 -7.80 -12.75
C LEU A 35 -7.62 -9.18 -13.39
N VAL A 36 -7.06 -9.24 -14.60
CA VAL A 36 -6.68 -10.48 -15.26
C VAL A 36 -5.38 -11.02 -14.66
N SER A 37 -5.41 -12.21 -14.07
CA SER A 37 -4.22 -12.94 -13.65
C SER A 37 -3.42 -13.40 -14.87
N SER A 38 -2.22 -12.85 -15.04
CA SER A 38 -1.23 -13.43 -15.94
C SER A 38 -0.56 -14.61 -15.23
N PRO A 39 -0.40 -15.78 -15.88
CA PRO A 39 0.35 -16.88 -15.28
C PRO A 39 1.83 -16.47 -15.18
N SER A 40 2.24 -16.08 -13.97
CA SER A 40 3.65 -15.94 -13.61
C SER A 40 4.26 -17.33 -13.57
N GLY A 41 4.93 -17.73 -14.65
CA GLY A 41 5.80 -18.92 -14.64
C GLY A 41 6.98 -18.67 -13.71
N THR A 42 6.87 -19.10 -12.45
CA THR A 42 7.97 -19.09 -11.49
C THR A 42 8.93 -20.23 -11.79
N ALA A 43 9.85 -20.00 -12.72
CA ALA A 43 11.03 -20.84 -12.84
C ALA A 43 11.98 -20.51 -11.68
N LEU A 44 11.95 -21.32 -10.61
CA LEU A 44 12.99 -21.34 -9.60
C LEU A 44 14.26 -21.98 -10.21
N PRO A 45 15.47 -21.44 -9.97
CA PRO A 45 16.70 -22.10 -10.41
C PRO A 45 16.92 -23.37 -9.59
N ASN A 46 16.93 -24.53 -10.25
CA ASN A 46 17.44 -25.76 -9.65
C ASN A 46 18.98 -25.79 -9.75
N ILE A 47 19.64 -26.42 -8.77
CA ILE A 47 21.11 -26.44 -8.60
C ILE A 47 21.89 -27.03 -9.80
N ASP A 48 21.20 -27.67 -10.77
CA ASP A 48 21.81 -28.26 -11.97
C ASP A 48 21.36 -27.65 -13.33
N GLY A 49 20.82 -26.41 -13.34
CA GLY A 49 20.64 -25.65 -14.59
C GLY A 49 19.65 -26.22 -15.62
N SER A 50 18.85 -27.22 -15.25
CA SER A 50 17.76 -27.77 -16.07
C SER A 50 16.40 -27.31 -15.52
N PRO A 51 15.46 -26.81 -16.37
CA PRO A 51 14.14 -26.41 -15.92
C PRO A 51 13.35 -27.64 -15.48
N ALA A 52 13.27 -27.87 -14.17
CA ALA A 52 12.32 -28.80 -13.60
C ALA A 52 10.93 -28.14 -13.65
N THR A 53 10.01 -28.71 -14.42
CA THR A 53 8.58 -28.41 -14.29
C THR A 53 8.14 -28.88 -12.90
N ALA A 54 8.18 -27.96 -11.94
CA ALA A 54 7.45 -28.16 -10.69
C ALA A 54 5.96 -28.16 -11.08
N ASN A 55 5.37 -29.34 -11.18
CA ASN A 55 3.92 -29.51 -11.08
C ASN A 55 3.53 -29.11 -9.65
N ILE A 56 3.55 -27.80 -9.36
CA ILE A 56 2.84 -27.22 -8.24
C ILE A 56 1.37 -27.55 -8.53
N PRO A 57 0.66 -28.30 -7.68
CA PRO A 57 -0.77 -28.50 -7.85
C PRO A 57 -1.42 -27.13 -8.03
N ASN A 58 -2.13 -26.94 -9.14
CA ASN A 58 -2.79 -25.68 -9.53
C ASN A 58 -3.70 -25.11 -8.41
N ASP A 59 -4.06 -25.97 -7.44
CA ASP A 59 -4.84 -25.70 -6.25
C ASP A 59 -4.11 -24.82 -5.21
N ILE A 60 -2.79 -25.01 -5.05
CA ILE A 60 -1.97 -24.23 -4.09
C ILE A 60 -1.69 -22.82 -4.63
N SER A 61 -1.51 -22.67 -5.95
CA SER A 61 -1.33 -21.36 -6.58
C SER A 61 -2.61 -20.54 -6.66
N ALA A 62 -3.78 -21.17 -6.74
CA ALA A 62 -5.06 -20.46 -6.77
C ALA A 62 -5.40 -19.85 -5.41
N THR A 63 -5.25 -20.64 -4.33
CA THR A 63 -5.54 -20.21 -2.95
C THR A 63 -4.62 -19.09 -2.46
N VAL A 64 -3.32 -19.18 -2.72
CA VAL A 64 -2.35 -18.11 -2.35
C VAL A 64 -2.65 -16.79 -3.08
N ASN A 65 -3.12 -16.87 -4.33
CA ASN A 65 -3.46 -15.68 -5.11
C ASN A 65 -4.74 -15.00 -4.61
N GLU A 66 -5.75 -15.77 -4.21
CA GLU A 66 -6.98 -15.22 -3.64
C GLU A 66 -6.73 -14.52 -2.30
N ASP A 67 -5.96 -15.14 -1.40
CA ASP A 67 -5.63 -14.55 -0.09
C ASP A 67 -4.79 -13.28 -0.23
N PHE A 68 -3.83 -13.26 -1.16
CA PHE A 68 -3.03 -12.07 -1.44
C PHE A 68 -3.86 -10.93 -2.05
N LEU A 69 -4.77 -11.24 -2.98
CA LEU A 69 -5.65 -10.22 -3.56
C LEU A 69 -6.66 -9.70 -2.54
N ALA A 70 -7.16 -10.55 -1.65
CA ALA A 70 -8.01 -10.14 -0.53
C ALA A 70 -7.26 -9.21 0.43
N LEU A 71 -6.02 -9.54 0.78
CA LEU A 71 -5.14 -8.69 1.59
C LEU A 71 -4.83 -7.36 0.90
N LEU A 72 -4.49 -7.38 -0.40
CA LEU A 72 -4.20 -6.18 -1.17
C LEU A 72 -5.43 -5.26 -1.28
N SER A 73 -6.62 -5.84 -1.45
CA SER A 73 -7.89 -5.11 -1.42
C SER A 73 -8.15 -4.47 -0.04
N SER A 74 -7.86 -5.21 1.04
CA SER A 74 -7.95 -4.68 2.40
C SER A 74 -6.98 -3.51 2.64
N VAL A 75 -5.75 -3.61 2.12
CA VAL A 75 -4.74 -2.54 2.24
C VAL A 75 -5.09 -1.31 1.40
N LYS A 76 -5.64 -1.49 0.19
CA LYS A 76 -6.08 -0.38 -0.69
C LYS A 76 -7.11 0.53 0.00
N ASN A 77 -7.88 -0.01 0.93
CA ASN A 77 -8.91 0.74 1.65
C ASN A 77 -8.45 1.32 2.99
N ILE A 78 -7.16 1.23 3.32
CA ILE A 78 -6.59 1.89 4.50
C ILE A 78 -6.51 3.38 4.19
N THR A 79 -7.43 4.14 4.76
CA THR A 79 -7.40 5.60 4.77
C THR A 79 -6.81 6.05 6.10
N LEU A 80 -5.92 7.02 6.06
CA LEU A 80 -5.44 7.68 7.28
C LEU A 80 -6.47 8.73 7.67
N ASP A 81 -6.80 8.78 8.96
CA ASP A 81 -7.61 9.84 9.51
C ASP A 81 -6.75 11.09 9.67
N ASP A 82 -6.95 12.07 8.78
CA ASP A 82 -6.19 13.33 8.81
C ASP A 82 -6.55 14.23 9.99
N SER A 83 -7.60 13.90 10.76
CA SER A 83 -7.97 14.66 11.95
C SER A 83 -6.89 14.59 13.03
N ILE A 84 -6.05 13.55 13.05
CA ILE A 84 -4.94 13.44 14.00
C ILE A 84 -3.96 14.61 13.88
N PHE A 85 -3.78 15.16 12.67
CA PHE A 85 -2.83 16.24 12.42
C PHE A 85 -3.37 17.60 12.89
N SER A 86 -4.68 17.68 13.13
CA SER A 86 -5.35 18.87 13.68
C SER A 86 -5.45 18.84 15.21
N ASP A 87 -5.09 17.72 15.85
CA ASP A 87 -5.12 17.58 17.31
C ASP A 87 -4.06 18.51 17.95
N PRO A 88 -4.42 19.34 18.94
CA PRO A 88 -3.46 20.11 19.74
C PRO A 88 -2.34 19.24 20.35
N ALA A 89 -2.62 17.99 20.69
CA ALA A 89 -1.62 17.03 21.18
C ALA A 89 -0.56 16.73 20.11
N PHE A 90 -0.99 16.50 18.85
CA PHE A 90 -0.07 16.31 17.74
C PHE A 90 0.75 17.57 17.46
N SER A 91 0.11 18.74 17.51
CA SER A 91 0.78 20.04 17.35
C SER A 91 1.79 20.37 18.46
N SER A 92 1.65 19.71 19.62
CA SER A 92 2.53 19.89 20.77
C SER A 92 3.75 18.96 20.76
N LEU A 93 3.79 17.97 19.85
CA LEU A 93 4.92 17.05 19.70
C LEU A 93 6.17 17.84 19.31
N ARG A 94 7.20 17.73 20.16
CA ARG A 94 8.53 18.24 19.87
C ARG A 94 9.43 17.10 19.46
N ASP A 95 10.09 17.23 18.32
CA ASP A 95 11.17 16.32 17.95
C ASP A 95 12.26 16.37 19.02
N SER A 96 12.63 15.20 19.53
CA SER A 96 13.68 15.02 20.54
C SER A 96 14.81 14.22 19.91
N SER A 97 15.31 14.70 18.78
CA SER A 97 16.52 14.16 18.18
C SER A 97 17.71 14.56 19.05
N ILE A 98 18.35 13.56 19.66
CA ILE A 98 19.65 13.72 20.30
C ILE A 98 20.72 13.18 19.36
N THR A 99 21.79 13.93 19.18
CA THR A 99 22.98 13.41 18.49
C THR A 99 23.69 12.45 19.44
N LEU A 100 23.52 11.16 19.20
CA LEU A 100 24.35 10.15 19.85
C LEU A 100 25.75 10.24 19.23
N ILE A 101 26.75 10.62 20.02
CA ILE A 101 28.15 10.53 19.63
C ILE A 101 28.58 9.11 20.00
N PRO A 102 28.88 8.24 19.02
CA PRO A 102 29.35 6.90 19.33
C PRO A 102 30.70 6.98 20.05
N ASP A 103 30.85 6.23 21.13
CA ASP A 103 32.09 6.14 21.90
C ASP A 103 33.20 5.37 21.14
N GLY A 104 32.85 4.76 20.01
CA GLY A 104 33.77 3.97 19.18
C GLY A 104 34.13 2.61 19.78
N THR A 105 33.58 2.26 20.94
CA THR A 105 33.78 0.97 21.62
C THR A 105 32.54 0.08 21.62
N GLU A 106 31.52 0.48 20.87
CA GLU A 106 30.27 -0.24 20.72
C GLU A 106 30.43 -1.57 19.96
N GLY A 107 29.76 -2.61 20.48
CA GLY A 107 29.71 -3.94 19.87
C GLY A 107 30.67 -4.97 20.47
N ARG A 108 30.45 -6.24 20.12
CA ARG A 108 31.38 -7.33 20.47
C ARG A 108 32.50 -7.40 19.42
N PRO A 109 33.75 -7.74 19.81
CA PRO A 109 34.80 -8.06 18.86
C PRO A 109 34.30 -9.09 17.83
N ASN A 110 34.60 -8.84 16.55
CA ASN A 110 34.19 -9.71 15.46
C ASN A 110 34.85 -11.10 15.61
N PRO A 111 34.10 -12.18 15.88
CA PRO A 111 34.67 -13.51 16.09
C PRO A 111 35.18 -14.15 14.78
N PHE A 112 34.98 -13.50 13.64
CA PHE A 112 35.44 -13.92 12.33
C PHE A 112 36.58 -13.04 11.78
N ALA A 113 37.10 -12.09 12.58
CA ALA A 113 38.24 -11.28 12.17
C ALA A 113 39.50 -12.17 12.05
N GLN A 114 40.29 -11.95 11.00
CA GLN A 114 41.59 -12.61 10.86
C GLN A 114 42.51 -12.13 11.98
N PHE A 115 43.28 -13.06 12.58
CA PHE A 115 44.23 -12.74 13.63
C PHE A 115 45.18 -11.61 13.20
N GLY A 116 45.33 -10.59 14.04
CA GLY A 116 46.18 -9.43 13.77
C GLY A 116 45.45 -8.18 13.22
N SER A 117 44.12 -8.22 13.13
CA SER A 117 43.28 -7.07 12.70
C SER A 117 42.69 -6.28 13.87
N ASP A 118 43.19 -6.48 15.09
CA ASP A 118 42.68 -5.80 16.28
C ASP A 118 43.01 -4.31 16.18
N ASN A 119 41.97 -3.47 16.21
CA ASN A 119 42.14 -2.02 16.30
C ASN A 119 42.74 -1.69 17.67
N ILE A 120 44.06 -1.50 17.69
CA ILE A 120 44.77 -0.99 18.87
C ILE A 120 44.41 0.48 19.02
N ILE A 121 43.35 0.78 19.77
CA ILE A 121 43.06 2.14 20.21
C ILE A 121 44.18 2.55 21.16
N ALA A 122 45.11 3.37 20.69
CA ALA A 122 46.18 3.92 21.52
C ALA A 122 45.57 4.81 22.61
N PRO A 123 46.08 4.77 23.86
CA PRO A 123 45.55 5.59 24.93
C PRO A 123 45.75 7.08 24.62
N VAL A 124 44.65 7.84 24.63
CA VAL A 124 44.67 9.31 24.51
C VAL A 124 45.44 9.88 25.70
N VAL A 125 46.62 10.45 25.44
CA VAL A 125 47.38 11.24 26.41
C VAL A 125 46.75 12.64 26.47
N ILE A 126 46.15 12.99 27.60
CA ILE A 126 45.59 14.32 27.86
C ILE A 126 46.70 15.17 28.52
N PRO A 127 47.04 16.37 27.97
CA PRO A 127 47.98 17.31 28.60
C PRO A 127 47.39 18.04 29.81
#